data_AF-A0A485KST0-F1
#
_entry.id   AF-A0A485KST0-F1
#
_cell.length_a   1.000
_cell.length_b   1.000
_cell.length_c   1.000
_cell.angle_alpha   90.00
_cell.angle_beta   90.00
_cell.angle_gamma   90.00
#
_symmetry.space_group_name_H-M   'P 1'
#
loop_
_entity.id
_entity.type
_entity.pdbx_description
1 polymer ?
#
loop_
_entity_poly.entity_id
_entity_poly.type
_entity_poly.pdbx_seq_one_letter_code
_entity_poly.pdbx_strand_id
1 'polypeptide(L)'
;MAVTTDTSSSTHPSDDIKTCPFATSKAPIDLPCSYATMASKNWRKVSTSATLAEYATYLGGLPRSPYAAYIRLLELEKTWGLWSLRAATPMPADPFPSLLQPAASTTTTMPPAPLYRLAPAMSSIEITLRMALDFLDVNLPALHDPSSAPFRTHRPYVQHQTRMDALLRNLTAQASMLRMLIDLDDVGDDAAAAYLLTSTTSLETLGQSQAWYWQHTHPSLSPKSFLARVSAQIHAQFADLPFGLGVFCDSHSLHLPYDAVVAPAFIRTHACQSEAEFAEDHFFTTVHQICEAWCCVMERQLDAAQDDIDALSLVFDAVETPRRLQRIARRYRFCSIVWEFLIDHTTMLTEMDMCDYHSLRVLLHGASGGQSVRMRQLKRRISHLLPLIPAALEVSVQPTYAAVDGFFNPADWLDLMQLLAHVRSSEKDEANDALVAHIQQLFAHQASPACHVTGVVQAVQTLENNVRRFYFGHQYMAIMVLGGGTRGTEDFTMKMLERTWKDPKRYLSCEQAKTQLSDAMEAMVIENDNDAKGKLVQKLVKASKARHASHKAKAAGCPHATAAVLSPTSA
;
A
#
# COMPACT_ATOMS: atom_id res chain seq x y z
N MET A 1 -54.98 -33.73 11.94
CA MET A 1 -56.31 -33.35 11.40
C MET A 1 -56.58 -31.88 11.69
N ALA A 2 -57.61 -31.29 11.07
CA ALA A 2 -57.97 -29.87 11.17
C ALA A 2 -58.62 -29.54 12.56
N VAL A 3 -58.56 -28.29 13.08
CA VAL A 3 -59.61 -27.21 12.99
C VAL A 3 -60.96 -27.67 13.59
N THR A 4 -61.65 -27.04 14.57
CA THR A 4 -62.20 -25.66 14.82
C THR A 4 -62.49 -25.48 16.34
N THR A 5 -62.86 -24.35 17.00
CA THR A 5 -62.72 -22.85 16.92
C THR A 5 -63.24 -22.22 18.25
N ASP A 6 -63.37 -20.88 18.33
CA ASP A 6 -64.36 -20.11 19.13
C ASP A 6 -64.12 -19.80 20.64
N THR A 7 -64.78 -18.80 21.26
CA THR A 7 -64.62 -17.31 21.12
C THR A 7 -65.58 -16.51 22.03
N SER A 8 -65.08 -15.53 22.78
CA SER A 8 -65.76 -14.31 23.27
C SER A 8 -64.70 -13.39 23.92
N SER A 9 -64.60 -12.06 23.73
CA SER A 9 -65.54 -10.92 23.67
C SER A 9 -66.19 -10.60 25.04
N SER A 10 -66.25 -9.37 25.55
CA SER A 10 -66.00 -8.00 25.00
C SER A 10 -65.38 -7.10 26.12
N THR A 11 -64.87 -5.87 25.93
CA THR A 11 -65.47 -4.63 25.35
C THR A 11 -64.38 -3.60 24.93
N HIS A 12 -64.78 -2.57 24.16
CA HIS A 12 -63.96 -1.41 23.73
C HIS A 12 -64.71 -0.10 24.03
N PRO A 13 -63.99 1.06 24.08
CA PRO A 13 -63.99 1.93 22.90
C PRO A 13 -62.60 2.52 22.51
N SER A 14 -62.63 3.13 21.33
CA SER A 14 -61.67 3.95 20.57
C SER A 14 -60.99 5.12 21.33
N ASP A 15 -59.94 5.79 20.81
CA ASP A 15 -59.45 5.83 19.42
C ASP A 15 -57.94 6.16 19.24
N ASP A 16 -57.45 5.91 18.01
CA ASP A 16 -56.32 6.53 17.29
C ASP A 16 -54.89 6.62 17.91
N ILE A 17 -54.10 5.53 17.80
CA ILE A 17 -52.69 5.62 17.36
C ILE A 17 -52.45 4.58 16.25
N LYS A 18 -52.00 5.04 15.08
CA LYS A 18 -51.67 4.18 13.94
C LYS A 18 -50.33 3.45 14.18
N THR A 19 -50.33 2.13 14.04
CA THR A 19 -49.13 1.30 14.15
C THR A 19 -48.17 1.54 12.97
N CYS A 20 -46.87 1.69 13.27
CA CYS A 20 -45.83 1.75 12.24
C CYS A 20 -45.44 0.32 11.81
N PRO A 21 -45.46 -0.03 10.51
CA PRO A 21 -45.25 -1.41 10.04
C PRO A 21 -43.78 -1.89 10.02
N PHE A 22 -42.86 -1.17 10.69
CA PHE A 22 -41.41 -1.44 10.64
C PHE A 22 -40.79 -1.91 11.97
N ALA A 23 -41.60 -2.35 12.93
CA ALA A 23 -41.14 -2.89 14.21
C ALA A 23 -40.52 -4.31 14.07
N THR A 24 -39.31 -4.42 13.51
CA THR A 24 -38.54 -5.67 13.48
C THR A 24 -37.49 -5.71 14.59
N SER A 25 -37.69 -6.59 15.57
CA SER A 25 -36.81 -6.77 16.72
C SER A 25 -35.54 -7.56 16.37
N LYS A 26 -34.52 -6.84 15.87
CA LYS A 26 -33.12 -7.20 16.09
C LYS A 26 -32.42 -6.01 16.73
N ALA A 27 -31.82 -6.23 17.90
CA ALA A 27 -31.05 -5.18 18.56
C ALA A 27 -29.89 -4.76 17.63
N PRO A 28 -29.77 -3.49 17.22
CA PRO A 28 -28.53 -3.02 16.65
C PRO A 28 -27.45 -3.15 17.72
N ILE A 29 -26.27 -3.64 17.35
CA ILE A 29 -25.08 -3.36 18.15
C ILE A 29 -24.70 -1.92 17.82
N ASP A 30 -25.39 -0.98 18.48
CA ASP A 30 -25.02 0.44 18.52
C ASP A 30 -23.72 0.57 19.31
N LEU A 31 -22.61 0.21 18.66
CA LEU A 31 -21.28 0.68 19.04
C LEU A 31 -21.36 2.21 19.04
N PRO A 32 -21.23 2.87 20.22
CA PRO A 32 -21.49 4.29 20.31
C PRO A 32 -20.53 5.05 19.40
N CYS A 33 -21.09 5.79 18.43
CA CYS A 33 -20.31 6.67 17.59
C CYS A 33 -19.61 7.70 18.49
N SER A 34 -18.30 7.52 18.72
CA SER A 34 -17.55 8.37 19.66
C SER A 34 -17.62 9.85 19.28
N TYR A 35 -17.80 10.16 17.99
CA TYR A 35 -18.02 11.52 17.51
C TYR A 35 -19.36 12.16 17.91
N ALA A 36 -20.39 11.39 18.28
CA ALA A 36 -21.61 11.95 18.87
C ALA A 36 -21.39 12.51 20.30
N THR A 37 -20.25 12.18 20.94
CA THR A 37 -19.87 12.67 22.28
C THR A 37 -18.53 13.43 22.30
N MET A 38 -17.92 13.71 21.14
CA MET A 38 -16.65 14.43 20.99
C MET A 38 -16.70 15.95 21.28
N ALA A 39 -17.78 16.46 21.87
CA ALA A 39 -17.93 17.89 22.19
C ALA A 39 -16.97 18.42 23.27
N SER A 40 -16.12 17.58 23.87
CA SER A 40 -15.30 17.92 25.05
C SER A 40 -13.90 17.31 25.13
N LYS A 41 -13.35 16.74 24.03
CA LYS A 41 -11.97 16.22 23.99
C LYS A 41 -11.16 16.83 22.86
N ASN A 42 -9.83 16.90 23.04
CA ASN A 42 -8.90 17.66 22.19
C ASN A 42 -8.94 17.25 20.71
N TRP A 43 -9.70 17.99 19.91
CA TRP A 43 -9.68 17.95 18.45
C TRP A 43 -8.28 18.21 17.86
N ARG A 44 -7.42 18.89 18.63
CA ARG A 44 -6.02 19.19 18.31
C ARG A 44 -5.15 17.93 18.12
N LYS A 45 -5.51 16.81 18.76
CA LYS A 45 -4.90 15.49 18.50
C LYS A 45 -5.96 14.47 18.08
N VAL A 46 -6.49 14.66 16.87
CA VAL A 46 -6.88 13.52 16.03
C VAL A 46 -5.60 12.79 15.65
N SER A 47 -5.11 11.94 16.56
CA SER A 47 -3.89 11.16 16.35
C SER A 47 -4.04 10.29 15.11
N THR A 48 -3.00 10.23 14.29
CA THR A 48 -2.93 9.34 13.11
C THR A 48 -2.99 7.86 13.49
N SER A 49 -2.68 7.53 14.74
CA SER A 49 -3.02 6.27 15.40
C SER A 49 -4.34 6.37 16.16
N ALA A 50 -5.28 5.48 15.87
CA ALA A 50 -6.47 5.27 16.72
C ALA A 50 -6.02 4.88 18.14
N THR A 51 -6.73 5.32 19.18
CA THR A 51 -6.17 5.24 20.54
C THR A 51 -5.99 3.78 20.99
N LEU A 52 -4.90 3.52 21.72
CA LEU A 52 -4.47 2.17 22.11
C LEU A 52 -5.58 1.37 22.84
N ALA A 53 -6.46 2.06 23.57
CA ALA A 53 -7.60 1.46 24.28
C ALA A 53 -8.77 1.08 23.35
N GLU A 54 -9.11 1.93 22.37
CA GLU A 54 -10.12 1.60 21.34
C GLU A 54 -9.66 0.40 20.49
N TYR A 55 -8.36 0.33 20.20
CA TYR A 55 -7.72 -0.77 19.50
C TYR A 55 -7.77 -2.09 20.29
N ALA A 56 -7.42 -2.07 21.58
CA ALA A 56 -7.47 -3.26 22.44
C ALA A 56 -8.90 -3.81 22.58
N THR A 57 -9.89 -2.92 22.79
CA THR A 57 -11.32 -3.28 22.80
C THR A 57 -11.75 -3.89 21.47
N TYR A 58 -11.32 -3.30 20.35
CA TYR A 58 -11.65 -3.80 19.02
C TYR A 58 -11.05 -5.19 18.73
N LEU A 59 -9.78 -5.45 19.10
CA LEU A 59 -9.18 -6.79 19.01
C LEU A 59 -9.84 -7.82 19.93
N GLY A 60 -10.37 -7.38 21.08
CA GLY A 60 -11.16 -8.24 21.97
C GLY A 60 -12.48 -8.71 21.36
N GLY A 61 -13.09 -7.90 20.50
CA GLY A 61 -14.37 -8.18 19.84
C GLY A 61 -14.31 -8.89 18.48
N LEU A 62 -13.11 -9.19 17.96
CA LEU A 62 -12.97 -9.88 16.66
C LEU A 62 -13.17 -11.41 16.78
N PRO A 63 -13.88 -12.06 15.84
CA PRO A 63 -13.95 -13.51 15.76
C PRO A 63 -12.56 -14.13 15.55
N ARG A 64 -12.13 -14.98 16.50
CA ARG A 64 -10.79 -15.61 16.47
C ARG A 64 -10.82 -16.95 15.75
N SER A 65 -10.92 -16.94 14.41
CA SER A 65 -10.55 -18.13 13.63
C SER A 65 -9.04 -18.41 13.81
N PRO A 66 -8.60 -19.66 14.05
CA PRO A 66 -7.18 -19.98 14.10
C PRO A 66 -6.52 -19.84 12.71
N TYR A 67 -7.25 -20.17 11.64
CA TYR A 67 -6.82 -20.09 10.23
C TYR A 67 -6.68 -18.65 9.68
N ALA A 68 -6.42 -17.66 10.51
CA ALA A 68 -6.41 -16.24 10.13
C ALA A 68 -5.39 -15.39 10.92
N ALA A 69 -4.44 -16.00 11.61
CA ALA A 69 -3.41 -15.28 12.35
C ALA A 69 -2.33 -14.65 11.43
N TYR A 70 -2.24 -15.08 10.16
CA TYR A 70 -1.38 -14.47 9.14
C TYR A 70 -1.77 -13.03 8.70
N ILE A 71 -2.86 -12.46 9.22
CA ILE A 71 -3.23 -11.02 9.07
C ILE A 71 -3.35 -10.29 10.42
N ARG A 72 -2.84 -10.90 11.50
CA ARG A 72 -2.94 -10.33 12.86
C ARG A 72 -1.60 -9.72 13.27
N LEU A 73 -1.63 -8.41 13.46
CA LEU A 73 -0.46 -7.55 13.70
C LEU A 73 0.51 -8.09 14.76
N LEU A 74 0.00 -8.48 15.94
CA LEU A 74 0.82 -8.99 17.05
C LEU A 74 1.50 -10.33 16.71
N GLU A 75 0.83 -11.20 15.96
CA GLU A 75 1.35 -12.52 15.59
C GLU A 75 2.36 -12.38 14.44
N LEU A 76 2.13 -11.47 13.50
CA LEU A 76 3.05 -11.15 12.41
C LEU A 76 4.35 -10.46 12.86
N GLU A 77 4.29 -9.40 13.67
CA GLU A 77 5.51 -8.69 14.11
C GLU A 77 6.38 -9.53 15.06
N LYS A 78 5.76 -10.50 15.76
CA LYS A 78 6.49 -11.59 16.42
C LYS A 78 7.13 -12.53 15.40
N THR A 79 6.32 -13.05 14.45
CA THR A 79 6.75 -13.97 13.39
C THR A 79 7.91 -13.46 12.52
N TRP A 80 8.02 -12.15 12.31
CA TRP A 80 9.05 -11.54 11.45
C TRP A 80 10.32 -11.08 12.18
N GLY A 81 10.55 -11.48 13.43
CA GLY A 81 11.75 -11.09 14.20
C GLY A 81 11.78 -9.63 14.71
N LEU A 82 10.85 -8.79 14.24
CA LEU A 82 10.78 -7.34 14.49
C LEU A 82 10.62 -6.94 15.97
N TRP A 83 10.30 -7.90 16.84
CA TRP A 83 10.20 -7.74 18.29
C TRP A 83 11.56 -7.54 19.00
N SER A 84 12.67 -7.90 18.35
CA SER A 84 14.02 -7.46 18.75
C SER A 84 14.22 -5.95 18.51
N LEU A 85 13.47 -5.38 17.56
CA LEU A 85 13.59 -4.02 17.07
C LEU A 85 12.44 -3.13 17.61
N ARG A 86 12.44 -2.85 18.91
CA ARG A 86 11.40 -2.02 19.54
C ARG A 86 11.32 -0.61 18.93
N ALA A 87 10.10 -0.11 18.74
CA ALA A 87 9.83 1.31 18.45
C ALA A 87 9.74 2.15 19.73
N ALA A 88 9.97 3.47 19.63
CA ALA A 88 9.79 4.40 20.75
C ALA A 88 8.34 4.42 21.28
N THR A 89 7.36 4.16 20.41
CA THR A 89 5.94 4.02 20.74
C THR A 89 5.61 2.53 20.91
N PRO A 90 5.34 2.02 22.12
CA PRO A 90 5.01 0.62 22.32
C PRO A 90 3.60 0.30 21.83
N MET A 91 3.48 -0.65 20.89
CA MET A 91 2.19 -1.24 20.54
C MET A 91 1.64 -2.07 21.73
N PRO A 92 0.31 -2.10 21.94
CA PRO A 92 -0.23 -2.38 23.26
C PRO A 92 -0.57 -3.85 23.51
N ALA A 93 -0.13 -4.33 24.68
CA ALA A 93 -0.59 -5.52 25.41
C ALA A 93 -0.45 -6.90 24.74
N ASP A 94 0.38 -7.75 25.36
CA ASP A 94 0.55 -9.16 25.02
C ASP A 94 -0.36 -10.06 25.88
N PRO A 95 -1.24 -10.90 25.30
CA PRO A 95 -2.11 -11.80 26.07
C PRO A 95 -1.44 -13.14 26.43
N PHE A 96 -0.19 -13.42 26.03
CA PHE A 96 0.49 -14.70 26.30
C PHE A 96 1.84 -14.52 27.02
N PRO A 97 1.86 -14.43 28.37
CA PRO A 97 3.07 -14.09 29.14
C PRO A 97 4.18 -15.16 29.19
N SER A 98 3.92 -16.40 28.76
CA SER A 98 4.67 -17.58 29.20
C SER A 98 5.34 -18.43 28.11
N LEU A 99 5.11 -18.17 26.82
CA LEU A 99 5.61 -19.01 25.72
C LEU A 99 6.70 -18.36 24.84
N LEU A 100 6.92 -17.05 24.96
CA LEU A 100 7.77 -16.28 24.03
C LEU A 100 8.65 -15.25 24.76
N GLN A 101 9.32 -15.64 25.85
CA GLN A 101 10.47 -14.88 26.33
C GLN A 101 11.71 -15.21 25.48
N PRO A 102 12.50 -14.23 25.02
CA PRO A 102 13.78 -14.49 24.36
C PRO A 102 14.75 -15.25 25.27
N ALA A 103 15.59 -16.08 24.65
CA ALA A 103 16.94 -16.31 25.19
C ALA A 103 17.62 -14.94 25.33
N ALA A 104 18.07 -14.59 26.54
CA ALA A 104 18.30 -13.21 26.95
C ALA A 104 19.24 -12.42 26.01
N SER A 105 18.65 -11.52 25.21
CA SER A 105 19.43 -10.54 24.44
C SER A 105 20.07 -9.54 25.41
N THR A 106 21.39 -9.39 25.31
CA THR A 106 22.22 -8.58 26.21
C THR A 106 22.29 -7.11 25.81
N THR A 107 21.66 -6.71 24.70
CA THR A 107 21.68 -5.32 24.20
C THR A 107 20.43 -4.55 24.65
N THR A 108 20.63 -3.56 25.53
CA THR A 108 19.57 -2.67 26.05
C THR A 108 19.24 -1.49 25.13
N THR A 109 20.01 -1.29 24.05
CA THR A 109 19.84 -0.20 23.09
C THR A 109 18.80 -0.53 22.02
N MET A 110 17.84 0.38 21.83
CA MET A 110 16.94 0.38 20.67
C MET A 110 17.76 0.40 19.37
N PRO A 111 17.32 -0.25 18.27
CA PRO A 111 18.01 -0.14 17.00
C PRO A 111 17.87 1.27 16.41
N PRO A 112 18.79 1.68 15.50
CA PRO A 112 18.62 2.89 14.73
C PRO A 112 17.29 2.90 13.95
N ALA A 113 16.63 4.06 13.93
CA ALA A 113 15.38 4.24 13.20
C ALA A 113 15.46 3.91 11.68
N PRO A 114 16.58 4.14 10.96
CA PRO A 114 16.72 3.71 9.57
C PRO A 114 16.66 2.18 9.41
N LEU A 115 17.43 1.42 10.22
CA LEU A 115 17.38 -0.04 10.20
C LEU A 115 15.98 -0.58 10.53
N TYR A 116 15.30 0.02 11.52
CA TYR A 116 13.92 -0.30 11.86
C TYR A 116 12.94 -0.09 10.68
N ARG A 117 13.18 0.91 9.82
CA ARG A 117 12.36 1.15 8.62
C ARG A 117 12.61 0.14 7.48
N LEU A 118 13.83 -0.40 7.35
CA LEU A 118 14.14 -1.43 6.33
C LEU A 118 13.59 -2.81 6.71
N ALA A 119 13.57 -3.14 8.00
CA ALA A 119 13.34 -4.50 8.47
C ALA A 119 12.12 -5.24 7.86
N PRO A 120 10.91 -4.67 7.76
CA PRO A 120 9.76 -5.39 7.20
C PRO A 120 9.89 -5.66 5.69
N ALA A 121 10.58 -4.80 4.94
CA ALA A 121 10.87 -5.02 3.53
C ALA A 121 11.87 -6.18 3.35
N MET A 122 12.88 -6.27 4.22
CA MET A 122 13.83 -7.39 4.24
C MET A 122 13.12 -8.71 4.60
N SER A 123 12.25 -8.72 5.62
CA SER A 123 11.41 -9.88 5.94
C SER A 123 10.50 -10.27 4.77
N SER A 124 9.95 -9.30 4.04
CA SER A 124 9.10 -9.55 2.88
C SER A 124 9.84 -10.25 1.73
N ILE A 125 11.11 -9.90 1.48
CA ILE A 125 11.98 -10.61 0.53
C ILE A 125 12.17 -12.07 0.96
N GLU A 126 12.48 -12.35 2.23
CA GLU A 126 12.65 -13.71 2.75
C GLU A 126 11.36 -14.56 2.61
N ILE A 127 10.20 -13.97 2.93
CA ILE A 127 8.88 -14.57 2.75
C ILE A 127 8.57 -14.83 1.26
N THR A 128 9.00 -13.93 0.37
CA THR A 128 8.84 -14.09 -1.08
C THR A 128 9.76 -15.18 -1.65
N LEU A 129 10.98 -15.35 -1.11
CA LEU A 129 11.85 -16.48 -1.44
C LEU A 129 11.25 -17.82 -0.99
N ARG A 130 10.60 -17.85 0.18
CA ARG A 130 9.90 -19.06 0.66
C ARG A 130 8.79 -19.49 -0.31
N MET A 131 8.03 -18.54 -0.85
CA MET A 131 7.03 -18.80 -1.90
C MET A 131 7.66 -19.32 -3.20
N ALA A 132 8.90 -18.93 -3.53
CA ALA A 132 9.63 -19.45 -4.69
C ALA A 132 9.96 -20.94 -4.53
N LEU A 133 10.29 -21.36 -3.31
CA LEU A 133 10.63 -22.76 -3.02
C LEU A 133 9.39 -23.65 -3.05
N ASP A 134 8.24 -23.17 -2.58
CA ASP A 134 6.96 -23.87 -2.73
C ASP A 134 6.59 -24.09 -4.20
N PHE A 135 6.73 -23.06 -5.05
CA PHE A 135 6.49 -23.17 -6.49
C PHE A 135 7.53 -24.05 -7.24
N LEU A 136 8.56 -24.53 -6.54
CA LEU A 136 9.59 -25.47 -7.02
C LEU A 136 9.49 -26.85 -6.32
N ASP A 137 8.36 -27.13 -5.67
CA ASP A 137 8.07 -28.33 -4.85
C ASP A 137 9.01 -28.55 -3.63
N VAL A 138 9.79 -27.53 -3.25
CA VAL A 138 10.69 -27.56 -2.08
C VAL A 138 9.91 -27.18 -0.83
N ASN A 139 9.42 -28.21 -0.14
CA ASN A 139 8.64 -28.09 1.08
C ASN A 139 9.54 -27.73 2.29
N LEU A 140 9.02 -26.99 3.27
CA LEU A 140 9.80 -26.53 4.45
C LEU A 140 10.60 -27.63 5.18
N PRO A 141 10.07 -28.83 5.46
CA PRO A 141 10.84 -29.89 6.14
C PRO A 141 12.06 -30.33 5.33
N ALA A 142 11.93 -30.37 4.00
CA ALA A 142 13.00 -30.81 3.12
C ALA A 142 14.20 -29.85 3.08
N LEU A 143 14.04 -28.57 3.45
CA LEU A 143 15.14 -27.61 3.50
C LEU A 143 16.33 -28.11 4.31
N HIS A 144 16.06 -28.83 5.41
CA HIS A 144 17.06 -29.40 6.31
C HIS A 144 17.41 -30.86 6.00
N ASP A 145 16.56 -31.58 5.26
CA ASP A 145 16.75 -32.96 4.83
C ASP A 145 16.27 -33.17 3.38
N PRO A 146 17.17 -33.23 2.39
CA PRO A 146 16.79 -33.43 0.99
C PRO A 146 16.26 -34.85 0.69
N SER A 147 16.23 -35.77 1.66
CA SER A 147 15.59 -37.09 1.53
C SER A 147 14.13 -37.12 2.00
N SER A 148 13.66 -36.06 2.68
CA SER A 148 12.26 -35.92 3.08
C SER A 148 11.35 -35.83 1.86
N ALA A 149 10.30 -36.66 1.84
CA ALA A 149 9.36 -36.73 0.74
C ALA A 149 8.62 -35.38 0.53
N PRO A 150 8.36 -34.95 -0.73
CA PRO A 150 7.50 -33.81 -1.00
C PRO A 150 6.12 -34.03 -0.39
N PHE A 151 5.71 -33.15 0.53
CA PHE A 151 4.38 -33.22 1.14
C PHE A 151 3.30 -32.75 0.15
N ARG A 152 3.61 -31.72 -0.64
CA ARG A 152 2.73 -31.20 -1.68
C ARG A 152 2.88 -31.98 -2.99
N THR A 153 1.74 -32.16 -3.67
CA THR A 153 1.64 -32.84 -4.96
C THR A 153 1.36 -31.84 -6.07
N HIS A 154 2.34 -31.66 -6.97
CA HIS A 154 2.27 -30.83 -8.17
C HIS A 154 0.91 -30.93 -8.87
N ARG A 155 0.22 -29.80 -9.00
CA ARG A 155 -1.10 -29.70 -9.63
C ARG A 155 -0.94 -29.49 -11.15
N PRO A 156 -1.41 -30.43 -12.01
CA PRO A 156 -1.14 -30.38 -13.45
C PRO A 156 -1.83 -29.22 -14.19
N TYR A 157 -2.74 -28.49 -13.53
CA TYR A 157 -3.37 -27.28 -14.06
C TYR A 157 -2.61 -25.98 -13.70
N VAL A 158 -1.69 -26.00 -12.73
CA VAL A 158 -0.96 -24.80 -12.28
C VAL A 158 0.16 -24.47 -13.25
N GLN A 159 0.16 -23.24 -13.78
CA GLN A 159 1.28 -22.76 -14.59
C GLN A 159 2.40 -22.22 -13.69
N HIS A 160 3.23 -23.12 -13.15
CA HIS A 160 4.35 -22.79 -12.27
C HIS A 160 5.29 -21.72 -12.88
N GLN A 161 5.49 -21.70 -14.22
CA GLN A 161 6.22 -20.64 -14.91
C GLN A 161 5.57 -19.25 -14.74
N THR A 162 4.25 -19.15 -14.89
CA THR A 162 3.48 -17.90 -14.72
C THR A 162 3.55 -17.40 -13.28
N ARG A 163 3.35 -18.30 -12.30
CA ARG A 163 3.54 -18.00 -10.86
C ARG A 163 4.97 -17.50 -10.58
N MET A 164 6.00 -18.12 -11.16
CA MET A 164 7.41 -17.76 -10.93
C MET A 164 7.88 -16.48 -11.64
N ASP A 165 7.44 -16.19 -12.86
CA ASP A 165 7.75 -14.89 -13.48
C ASP A 165 6.97 -13.74 -12.82
N ALA A 166 5.78 -13.99 -12.25
CA ALA A 166 5.10 -13.02 -11.39
C ALA A 166 5.86 -12.80 -10.08
N LEU A 167 6.37 -13.87 -9.47
CA LEU A 167 7.20 -13.80 -8.27
C LEU A 167 8.51 -13.03 -8.50
N LEU A 168 9.16 -13.21 -9.65
CA LEU A 168 10.36 -12.45 -9.99
C LEU A 168 10.07 -10.96 -10.22
N ARG A 169 8.95 -10.61 -10.87
CA ARG A 169 8.51 -9.19 -10.97
C ARG A 169 8.33 -8.59 -9.58
N ASN A 170 7.70 -9.33 -8.67
CA ASN A 170 7.50 -8.89 -7.29
C ASN A 170 8.82 -8.76 -6.51
N LEU A 171 9.76 -9.71 -6.62
CA LEU A 171 11.10 -9.56 -6.02
C LEU A 171 11.86 -8.36 -6.58
N THR A 172 11.75 -8.09 -7.88
CA THR A 172 12.39 -6.94 -8.53
C THR A 172 11.79 -5.61 -8.02
N ALA A 173 10.47 -5.52 -7.92
CA ALA A 173 9.78 -4.36 -7.34
C ALA A 173 10.15 -4.16 -5.86
N GLN A 174 10.17 -5.24 -5.06
CA GLN A 174 10.56 -5.19 -3.66
C GLN A 174 12.01 -4.75 -3.46
N ALA A 175 12.95 -5.23 -4.28
CA ALA A 175 14.34 -4.80 -4.26
C ALA A 175 14.48 -3.29 -4.56
N SER A 176 13.76 -2.80 -5.56
CA SER A 176 13.78 -1.38 -5.92
C SER A 176 13.11 -0.49 -4.87
N MET A 177 12.01 -0.94 -4.27
CA MET A 177 11.40 -0.26 -3.13
C MET A 177 12.31 -0.27 -1.89
N LEU A 178 13.00 -1.38 -1.60
CA LEU A 178 13.98 -1.44 -0.52
C LEU A 178 15.13 -0.45 -0.74
N ARG A 179 15.59 -0.29 -1.99
CA ARG A 179 16.58 0.75 -2.31
C ARG A 179 16.02 2.16 -2.11
N MET A 180 14.80 2.44 -2.57
CA MET A 180 14.16 3.74 -2.33
C MET A 180 13.99 4.06 -0.84
N LEU A 181 13.85 3.07 0.06
CA LEU A 181 13.86 3.29 1.51
C LEU A 181 15.21 3.80 2.04
N ILE A 182 16.32 3.29 1.48
CA ILE A 182 17.68 3.75 1.82
C ILE A 182 17.86 5.19 1.33
N ASP A 183 17.50 5.48 0.08
CA ASP A 183 17.58 6.82 -0.50
C ASP A 183 16.62 7.85 0.14
N LEU A 184 15.62 7.40 0.91
CA LEU A 184 14.66 8.26 1.65
C LEU A 184 15.21 8.74 2.99
N ASP A 185 16.10 7.97 3.61
CA ASP A 185 16.59 8.25 4.96
C ASP A 185 17.83 9.13 5.00
N ASP A 186 18.55 9.28 3.88
CA ASP A 186 19.56 10.31 3.65
C ASP A 186 20.67 10.31 4.72
N VAL A 187 21.17 9.11 5.04
CA VAL A 187 22.08 8.86 6.18
C VAL A 187 23.54 9.26 5.92
N GLY A 188 23.91 9.57 4.68
CA GLY A 188 25.26 9.99 4.31
C GLY A 188 26.37 9.03 4.79
N ASP A 189 27.47 9.60 5.28
CA ASP A 189 28.63 8.87 5.78
C ASP A 189 28.34 8.04 7.05
N ASP A 190 27.29 8.39 7.81
CA ASP A 190 26.88 7.69 9.03
C ASP A 190 26.17 6.33 8.76
N ALA A 191 26.06 5.90 7.50
CA ALA A 191 25.39 4.66 7.08
C ALA A 191 25.77 3.42 7.91
N ALA A 192 27.04 3.29 8.32
CA ALA A 192 27.52 2.19 9.16
C ALA A 192 26.84 2.14 10.54
N ALA A 193 26.68 3.29 11.19
CA ALA A 193 25.98 3.42 12.46
C ALA A 193 24.45 3.40 12.27
N ALA A 194 23.95 4.04 11.21
CA ALA A 194 22.53 4.15 10.89
C ALA A 194 21.86 2.82 10.52
N TYR A 195 22.64 1.85 10.01
CA TYR A 195 22.14 0.52 9.63
C TYR A 195 22.80 -0.65 10.38
N LEU A 196 23.65 -0.39 11.38
CA LEU A 196 24.42 -1.41 12.13
C LEU A 196 25.13 -2.41 11.19
N LEU A 197 25.87 -1.88 10.21
CA LEU A 197 26.46 -2.69 9.15
C LEU A 197 27.49 -3.70 9.69
N THR A 198 27.51 -4.90 9.10
CA THR A 198 28.40 -6.01 9.51
C THR A 198 29.27 -6.48 8.34
N SER A 199 30.39 -7.14 8.63
CA SER A 199 31.24 -7.80 7.63
C SER A 199 30.84 -9.26 7.35
N THR A 200 29.61 -9.67 7.70
CA THR A 200 29.13 -11.05 7.56
C THR A 200 27.83 -11.11 6.78
N THR A 201 27.80 -11.91 5.71
CA THR A 201 26.55 -12.28 5.02
C THR A 201 25.72 -13.24 5.88
N SER A 202 24.41 -13.25 5.63
CA SER A 202 23.45 -14.18 6.23
C SER A 202 23.86 -15.65 6.04
N LEU A 203 23.70 -16.43 7.11
CA LEU A 203 23.84 -17.89 7.14
C LEU A 203 22.47 -18.59 7.24
N GLU A 204 21.39 -17.87 7.58
CA GLU A 204 20.05 -18.45 7.68
C GLU A 204 19.14 -18.19 6.47
N THR A 205 19.43 -17.21 5.60
CA THR A 205 18.53 -16.83 4.49
C THR A 205 18.29 -17.97 3.49
N LEU A 206 17.11 -17.99 2.89
CA LEU A 206 16.83 -18.79 1.70
C LEU A 206 17.63 -18.31 0.47
N GLY A 207 18.20 -17.11 0.48
CA GLY A 207 19.03 -16.56 -0.61
C GLY A 207 20.43 -17.17 -0.78
N GLN A 208 20.76 -18.27 -0.09
CA GLN A 208 22.07 -18.92 -0.15
C GLN A 208 22.30 -19.65 -1.49
N SER A 209 23.15 -19.11 -2.37
CA SER A 209 23.36 -19.64 -3.73
C SER A 209 23.91 -21.08 -3.82
N GLN A 210 24.51 -21.57 -2.75
CA GLN A 210 25.07 -22.93 -2.67
C GLN A 210 24.12 -23.94 -2.01
N ALA A 211 22.94 -23.52 -1.58
CA ALA A 211 21.97 -24.43 -0.96
C ALA A 211 21.36 -25.41 -1.97
N TRP A 212 21.12 -26.64 -1.53
CA TRP A 212 20.72 -27.76 -2.38
C TRP A 212 19.42 -27.48 -3.18
N TYR A 213 18.49 -26.73 -2.59
CA TYR A 213 17.18 -26.37 -3.17
C TYR A 213 17.24 -25.31 -4.29
N TRP A 214 18.42 -24.78 -4.60
CA TRP A 214 18.67 -24.04 -5.83
C TRP A 214 19.44 -24.87 -6.88
N GLN A 215 19.78 -26.12 -6.56
CA GLN A 215 20.54 -27.04 -7.40
C GLN A 215 19.73 -28.29 -7.80
N HIS A 216 18.53 -28.49 -7.23
CA HIS A 216 17.67 -29.62 -7.58
C HIS A 216 17.06 -29.47 -8.98
N THR A 217 16.55 -30.59 -9.51
CA THR A 217 15.89 -30.65 -10.82
C THR A 217 14.38 -30.53 -10.63
N HIS A 218 13.78 -29.50 -11.21
CA HIS A 218 12.33 -29.35 -11.34
C HIS A 218 11.93 -29.60 -12.81
N PRO A 219 10.84 -30.32 -13.13
CA PRO A 219 10.53 -30.76 -14.50
C PRO A 219 10.34 -29.62 -15.51
N SER A 220 9.85 -28.46 -15.05
CA SER A 220 9.46 -27.33 -15.92
C SER A 220 10.21 -26.03 -15.62
N LEU A 221 11.16 -26.02 -14.67
CA LEU A 221 11.81 -24.79 -14.17
C LEU A 221 13.29 -25.03 -13.83
N SER A 222 14.08 -23.96 -13.80
CA SER A 222 15.46 -24.00 -13.34
C SER A 222 15.63 -23.16 -12.06
N PRO A 223 15.65 -23.77 -10.86
CA PRO A 223 15.86 -23.09 -9.57
C PRO A 223 17.10 -22.19 -9.60
N LYS A 224 18.23 -22.73 -10.09
CA LYS A 224 19.50 -22.01 -10.27
C LYS A 224 19.36 -20.76 -11.13
N SER A 225 18.61 -20.84 -12.23
CA SER A 225 18.42 -19.71 -13.16
C SER A 225 17.48 -18.65 -12.58
N PHE A 226 16.47 -19.05 -11.80
CA PHE A 226 15.63 -18.12 -11.04
C PHE A 226 16.47 -17.36 -10.01
N LEU A 227 17.24 -18.05 -9.17
CA LEU A 227 18.07 -17.38 -8.16
C LEU A 227 19.12 -16.47 -8.81
N ALA A 228 19.75 -16.88 -9.92
CA ALA A 228 20.70 -16.03 -10.65
C ALA A 228 20.04 -14.73 -11.16
N ARG A 229 18.78 -14.77 -11.62
CA ARG A 229 18.00 -13.57 -11.97
C ARG A 229 17.75 -12.68 -10.73
N VAL A 230 17.36 -13.26 -9.60
CA VAL A 230 17.12 -12.51 -8.34
C VAL A 230 18.40 -11.86 -7.81
N SER A 231 19.49 -12.63 -7.72
CA SER A 231 20.83 -12.19 -7.30
C SER A 231 21.29 -11.00 -8.13
N ALA A 232 21.23 -11.10 -9.46
CA ALA A 232 21.62 -10.01 -10.37
C ALA A 232 20.75 -8.74 -10.21
N GLN A 233 19.45 -8.86 -9.93
CA GLN A 233 18.60 -7.69 -9.63
C GLN A 233 19.00 -7.03 -8.30
N ILE A 234 19.27 -7.83 -7.25
CA ILE A 234 19.67 -7.31 -5.94
C ILE A 234 21.04 -6.63 -6.03
N HIS A 235 22.04 -7.26 -6.66
CA HIS A 235 23.33 -6.62 -6.92
C HIS A 235 23.16 -5.29 -7.68
N ALA A 236 22.27 -5.22 -8.67
CA ALA A 236 22.00 -3.99 -9.42
C ALA A 236 21.33 -2.87 -8.61
N GLN A 237 20.54 -3.18 -7.57
CA GLN A 237 19.94 -2.14 -6.70
C GLN A 237 20.91 -1.61 -5.62
N PHE A 238 22.00 -2.33 -5.33
CA PHE A 238 22.98 -1.99 -4.30
C PHE A 238 24.36 -1.59 -4.86
N ALA A 239 24.57 -1.62 -6.19
CA ALA A 239 25.89 -1.47 -6.83
C ALA A 239 26.62 -0.13 -6.58
N ASP A 240 25.88 0.92 -6.21
CA ASP A 240 26.39 2.27 -5.88
C ASP A 240 26.31 2.60 -4.38
N LEU A 241 25.92 1.64 -3.53
CA LEU A 241 25.98 1.78 -2.07
C LEU A 241 27.33 1.27 -1.51
N PRO A 242 27.83 1.82 -0.39
CA PRO A 242 29.04 1.32 0.26
C PRO A 242 28.82 -0.01 1.02
N PHE A 243 27.64 -0.62 0.89
CA PHE A 243 27.23 -1.87 1.53
C PHE A 243 26.15 -2.56 0.69
N GLY A 244 26.01 -3.88 0.84
CA GLY A 244 24.94 -4.65 0.22
C GLY A 244 23.91 -5.22 1.20
N LEU A 245 22.99 -6.03 0.69
CA LEU A 245 21.90 -6.61 1.48
C LEU A 245 22.35 -7.77 2.40
N GLY A 246 23.56 -8.33 2.21
CA GLY A 246 24.06 -9.44 3.01
C GLY A 246 23.54 -10.83 2.60
N VAL A 247 22.93 -10.94 1.41
CA VAL A 247 22.31 -12.16 0.88
C VAL A 247 22.66 -12.34 -0.61
N PHE A 248 22.35 -13.50 -1.20
CA PHE A 248 22.63 -13.85 -2.61
C PHE A 248 24.11 -13.81 -3.03
N CYS A 249 25.03 -14.05 -2.08
CA CYS A 249 26.48 -13.91 -2.26
C CYS A 249 26.87 -12.50 -2.73
N ASP A 250 26.86 -11.61 -1.74
CA ASP A 250 27.13 -10.19 -1.86
C ASP A 250 28.64 -9.92 -2.03
N SER A 251 29.00 -8.91 -2.82
CA SER A 251 30.41 -8.60 -3.16
C SER A 251 30.99 -7.42 -2.37
N HIS A 252 30.16 -6.75 -1.57
CA HIS A 252 30.59 -5.67 -0.67
C HIS A 252 31.35 -6.23 0.54
N SER A 253 32.16 -5.39 1.19
CA SER A 253 32.82 -5.71 2.46
C SER A 253 31.96 -5.44 3.71
N LEU A 254 30.81 -4.80 3.52
CA LEU A 254 29.83 -4.47 4.54
C LEU A 254 28.42 -4.79 4.05
N HIS A 255 27.56 -5.19 4.98
CA HIS A 255 26.22 -5.67 4.71
C HIS A 255 25.22 -5.22 5.77
N LEU A 256 23.94 -5.14 5.40
CA LEU A 256 22.85 -5.07 6.37
C LEU A 256 22.86 -6.33 7.29
N PRO A 257 22.57 -6.21 8.60
CA PRO A 257 22.58 -7.31 9.57
C PRO A 257 21.38 -8.25 9.42
N TYR A 258 21.28 -8.92 8.26
CA TYR A 258 20.07 -9.60 7.78
C TYR A 258 19.54 -10.66 8.78
N ASP A 259 20.39 -11.55 9.30
CA ASP A 259 19.94 -12.60 10.24
C ASP A 259 19.41 -12.02 11.56
N ALA A 260 20.02 -10.97 12.09
CA ALA A 260 19.58 -10.32 13.33
C ALA A 260 18.31 -9.48 13.17
N VAL A 261 18.01 -9.03 11.94
CA VAL A 261 16.87 -8.15 11.61
C VAL A 261 15.66 -8.94 11.12
N VAL A 262 15.89 -9.98 10.32
CA VAL A 262 14.86 -10.78 9.64
C VAL A 262 14.55 -12.07 10.42
N ALA A 263 15.52 -12.61 11.15
CA ALA A 263 15.47 -13.93 11.78
C ALA A 263 14.91 -15.04 10.84
N PRO A 264 15.59 -15.36 9.72
CA PRO A 264 15.05 -16.23 8.68
C PRO A 264 14.58 -17.61 9.15
N ALA A 265 15.28 -18.26 10.09
CA ALA A 265 14.81 -19.52 10.67
C ALA A 265 13.54 -19.35 11.52
N PHE A 266 13.40 -18.22 12.23
CA PHE A 266 12.21 -17.89 13.01
C PHE A 266 10.98 -17.68 12.10
N ILE A 267 11.14 -16.94 10.99
CA ILE A 267 10.10 -16.81 9.95
C ILE A 267 9.68 -18.20 9.44
N ARG A 268 10.64 -19.07 9.09
CA ARG A 268 10.35 -20.43 8.60
C ARG A 268 9.75 -21.39 9.64
N THR A 269 9.78 -21.05 10.92
CA THR A 269 9.18 -21.85 11.99
C THR A 269 7.78 -21.34 12.36
N HIS A 270 7.55 -20.03 12.30
CA HIS A 270 6.34 -19.39 12.85
C HIS A 270 5.37 -18.81 11.80
N ALA A 271 5.82 -18.54 10.57
CA ALA A 271 4.96 -18.04 9.49
C ALA A 271 4.13 -19.15 8.80
N CYS A 272 3.83 -20.23 9.53
CA CYS A 272 3.51 -21.55 9.00
C CYS A 272 2.27 -22.09 9.73
N GLN A 273 1.08 -21.83 9.21
CA GLN A 273 -0.19 -22.23 9.83
C GLN A 273 -0.96 -23.13 8.87
N SER A 274 -1.45 -24.27 9.37
CA SER A 274 -2.31 -25.25 8.65
C SER A 274 -1.85 -25.72 7.26
N GLU A 275 -0.60 -25.45 6.90
CA GLU A 275 0.00 -25.68 5.58
C GLU A 275 -0.02 -27.14 5.05
N ALA A 276 -0.34 -28.09 5.92
CA ALA A 276 -0.48 -29.51 5.58
C ALA A 276 -1.92 -29.92 5.19
N GLU A 277 -2.92 -29.07 5.45
CA GLU A 277 -4.34 -29.44 5.35
C GLU A 277 -4.99 -28.99 4.03
N PHE A 278 -4.52 -27.87 3.44
CA PHE A 278 -5.08 -27.29 2.22
C PHE A 278 -3.98 -26.93 1.20
N ALA A 279 -4.25 -27.21 -0.08
CA ALA A 279 -3.25 -27.06 -1.14
C ALA A 279 -2.82 -25.60 -1.39
N GLU A 280 -3.77 -24.66 -1.40
CA GLU A 280 -3.51 -23.26 -1.75
C GLU A 280 -3.41 -22.33 -0.52
N ASP A 281 -3.49 -22.86 0.71
CA ASP A 281 -3.42 -22.04 1.94
C ASP A 281 -2.08 -21.34 2.08
N HIS A 282 -0.95 -22.06 1.92
CA HIS A 282 0.36 -21.41 1.99
C HIS A 282 0.51 -20.28 0.96
N PHE A 283 0.02 -20.46 -0.28
CA PHE A 283 0.08 -19.40 -1.30
C PHE A 283 -0.78 -18.20 -0.88
N PHE A 284 -2.03 -18.44 -0.47
CA PHE A 284 -2.96 -17.42 0.01
C PHE A 284 -2.42 -16.66 1.22
N THR A 285 -1.99 -17.39 2.24
CA THR A 285 -1.38 -16.91 3.48
C THR A 285 -0.11 -16.10 3.21
N THR A 286 0.78 -16.58 2.33
CA THR A 286 2.07 -15.92 2.06
C THR A 286 1.92 -14.61 1.29
N VAL A 287 0.97 -14.54 0.34
CA VAL A 287 0.60 -13.26 -0.31
C VAL A 287 0.06 -12.26 0.72
N HIS A 288 -0.75 -12.69 1.69
CA HIS A 288 -1.24 -11.81 2.75
C HIS A 288 -0.13 -11.37 3.72
N GLN A 289 0.81 -12.25 4.06
CA GLN A 289 2.00 -11.90 4.86
C GLN A 289 2.86 -10.84 4.15
N ILE A 290 3.10 -10.98 2.84
CA ILE A 290 3.81 -9.99 2.03
C ILE A 290 3.05 -8.65 2.00
N CYS A 291 1.72 -8.69 1.80
CA CYS A 291 0.88 -7.48 1.86
C CYS A 291 1.01 -6.74 3.20
N GLU A 292 0.94 -7.47 4.31
CA GLU A 292 1.06 -6.88 5.64
C GLU A 292 2.48 -6.35 5.92
N ALA A 293 3.52 -7.02 5.42
CA ALA A 293 4.90 -6.57 5.59
C ALA A 293 5.11 -5.20 4.89
N TRP A 294 4.61 -5.04 3.66
CA TRP A 294 4.65 -3.76 2.95
C TRP A 294 3.71 -2.70 3.53
N CYS A 295 2.58 -3.10 4.15
CA CYS A 295 1.81 -2.20 5.00
C CYS A 295 2.64 -1.68 6.19
N CYS A 296 3.48 -2.54 6.81
CA CYS A 296 4.36 -2.14 7.92
C CYS A 296 5.44 -1.15 7.47
N VAL A 297 5.99 -1.33 6.27
CA VAL A 297 6.88 -0.33 5.66
C VAL A 297 6.16 1.01 5.53
N MET A 298 4.96 1.04 4.93
CA MET A 298 4.19 2.29 4.76
C MET A 298 3.89 2.99 6.09
N GLU A 299 3.49 2.26 7.12
CA GLU A 299 3.22 2.78 8.46
C GLU A 299 4.44 3.55 9.00
N ARG A 300 5.63 2.92 8.98
CA ARG A 300 6.89 3.51 9.47
C ARG A 300 7.39 4.67 8.59
N GLN A 301 7.01 4.72 7.31
CA GLN A 301 7.27 5.87 6.44
C GLN A 301 6.34 7.05 6.70
N LEU A 302 5.08 6.80 7.06
CA LEU A 302 4.14 7.84 7.48
C LEU A 302 4.46 8.37 8.89
N ASP A 303 5.09 7.57 9.75
CA ASP A 303 5.63 8.03 11.04
C ASP A 303 6.83 8.97 10.82
N ALA A 304 7.83 8.56 10.04
CA ALA A 304 8.97 9.43 9.72
C ALA A 304 8.58 10.71 8.95
N ALA A 305 7.44 10.69 8.24
CA ALA A 305 6.85 11.90 7.64
C ALA A 305 6.15 12.79 8.68
N GLN A 306 5.56 12.22 9.74
CA GLN A 306 5.02 12.99 10.87
C GLN A 306 6.15 13.64 11.67
N ASP A 307 7.25 12.91 11.94
CA ASP A 307 8.43 13.48 12.61
C ASP A 307 9.00 14.69 11.84
N ASP A 308 9.07 14.60 10.50
CA ASP A 308 9.49 15.70 9.64
C ASP A 308 8.49 16.88 9.63
N ILE A 309 7.19 16.64 9.83
CA ILE A 309 6.13 17.67 9.94
C ILE A 309 6.17 18.36 11.30
N ASP A 310 6.22 17.60 12.39
CA ASP A 310 6.16 18.11 13.77
C ASP A 310 7.35 19.05 14.05
N ALA A 311 8.49 18.78 13.42
CA ALA A 311 9.72 19.56 13.48
C ALA A 311 9.78 20.77 12.51
N LEU A 312 8.71 21.11 11.77
CA LEU A 312 8.68 22.32 10.95
C LEU A 312 8.53 23.58 11.82
N SER A 313 9.42 24.55 11.58
CA SER A 313 9.41 25.87 12.23
C SER A 313 8.34 26.81 11.64
N LEU A 314 7.86 27.76 12.45
CA LEU A 314 7.06 28.89 11.98
C LEU A 314 7.88 29.91 11.16
N VAL A 315 9.21 29.83 11.22
CA VAL A 315 10.14 30.63 10.40
C VAL A 315 10.61 29.77 9.24
N PHE A 316 10.56 30.31 8.02
CA PHE A 316 11.01 29.62 6.83
C PHE A 316 12.54 29.61 6.74
N ASP A 317 13.15 28.42 6.77
CA ASP A 317 14.56 28.24 6.44
C ASP A 317 14.68 27.89 4.95
N ALA A 318 15.44 28.68 4.19
CA ALA A 318 15.55 28.55 2.74
C ALA A 318 16.28 27.28 2.26
N VAL A 319 16.89 26.50 3.16
CA VAL A 319 17.56 25.23 2.88
C VAL A 319 16.78 24.07 3.52
N GLU A 320 16.52 24.17 4.83
CA GLU A 320 15.98 23.06 5.63
C GLU A 320 14.46 22.89 5.49
N THR A 321 13.68 23.98 5.33
CA THR A 321 12.23 23.86 5.12
C THR A 321 11.90 23.20 3.77
N PRO A 322 12.51 23.59 2.63
CA PRO A 322 12.43 22.84 1.37
C PRO A 322 12.84 21.37 1.50
N ARG A 323 13.96 21.08 2.18
CA ARG A 323 14.50 19.73 2.40
C ARG A 323 13.52 18.84 3.17
N ARG A 324 12.88 19.36 4.23
CA ARG A 324 11.83 18.66 4.99
C ARG A 324 10.56 18.43 4.18
N LEU A 325 10.05 19.46 3.52
CA LEU A 325 8.86 19.34 2.65
C LEU A 325 9.11 18.33 1.52
N GLN A 326 10.32 18.29 0.94
CA GLN A 326 10.70 17.28 -0.04
C GLN A 326 10.76 15.87 0.57
N ARG A 327 11.32 15.67 1.77
CA ARG A 327 11.32 14.37 2.47
C ARG A 327 9.90 13.86 2.72
N ILE A 328 9.02 14.68 3.32
CA ILE A 328 7.60 14.39 3.54
C ILE A 328 6.93 13.95 2.22
N ALA A 329 7.11 14.76 1.17
CA ALA A 329 6.51 14.51 -0.14
C ALA A 329 7.12 13.29 -0.88
N ARG A 330 8.37 12.93 -0.61
CA ARG A 330 8.98 11.67 -1.10
C ARG A 330 8.43 10.46 -0.36
N ARG A 331 8.30 10.50 0.98
CA ARG A 331 7.72 9.39 1.78
C ARG A 331 6.26 9.12 1.39
N TYR A 332 5.45 10.16 1.17
CA TYR A 332 4.07 9.98 0.66
C TYR A 332 4.02 9.38 -0.76
N ARG A 333 4.89 9.82 -1.69
CA ARG A 333 5.01 9.21 -3.03
C ARG A 333 5.48 7.76 -2.96
N PHE A 334 6.41 7.44 -2.06
CA PHE A 334 6.85 6.06 -1.83
C PHE A 334 5.69 5.17 -1.37
N CYS A 335 4.89 5.60 -0.39
CA CYS A 335 3.69 4.84 -0.02
C CYS A 335 2.73 4.67 -1.20
N SER A 336 2.65 5.65 -2.12
CA SER A 336 1.84 5.54 -3.34
C SER A 336 2.32 4.43 -4.29
N ILE A 337 3.64 4.22 -4.38
CA ILE A 337 4.25 3.12 -5.15
C ILE A 337 4.00 1.78 -4.46
N VAL A 338 4.08 1.71 -3.13
CA VAL A 338 3.76 0.48 -2.39
C VAL A 338 2.30 0.05 -2.64
N TRP A 339 1.33 0.97 -2.69
CA TRP A 339 -0.05 0.63 -3.08
C TRP A 339 -0.19 0.11 -4.51
N GLU A 340 0.66 0.55 -5.45
CA GLU A 340 0.70 0.00 -6.81
C GLU A 340 1.28 -1.42 -6.82
N PHE A 341 2.39 -1.64 -6.11
CA PHE A 341 2.94 -2.98 -5.88
C PHE A 341 1.89 -3.92 -5.24
N LEU A 342 1.09 -3.45 -4.27
CA LEU A 342 0.06 -4.27 -3.64
C LEU A 342 -1.08 -4.66 -4.60
N ILE A 343 -1.34 -3.89 -5.67
CA ILE A 343 -2.25 -4.32 -6.74
C ILE A 343 -1.63 -5.52 -7.46
N ASP A 344 -0.47 -5.32 -8.08
CA ASP A 344 0.17 -6.32 -8.91
C ASP A 344 0.50 -7.59 -8.11
N HIS A 345 0.90 -7.44 -6.84
CA HIS A 345 1.15 -8.54 -5.94
C HIS A 345 -0.13 -9.34 -5.60
N THR A 346 -1.23 -8.67 -5.22
CA THR A 346 -2.49 -9.39 -4.92
C THR A 346 -3.12 -10.01 -6.16
N THR A 347 -2.85 -9.53 -7.37
CA THR A 347 -3.30 -10.21 -8.60
C THR A 347 -2.66 -11.60 -8.80
N MET A 348 -1.57 -11.96 -8.11
CA MET A 348 -1.07 -13.34 -8.15
C MET A 348 -2.14 -14.37 -7.73
N LEU A 349 -3.09 -13.98 -6.87
CA LEU A 349 -4.17 -14.86 -6.42
C LEU A 349 -5.14 -15.28 -7.55
N THR A 350 -5.10 -14.66 -8.74
CA THR A 350 -5.86 -15.17 -9.90
C THR A 350 -5.31 -16.49 -10.44
N GLU A 351 -4.09 -16.87 -10.07
CA GLU A 351 -3.50 -18.17 -10.42
C GLU A 351 -3.96 -19.31 -9.50
N MET A 352 -4.76 -19.02 -8.45
CA MET A 352 -5.35 -20.03 -7.56
C MET A 352 -6.50 -20.75 -8.24
N ASP A 353 -6.59 -22.08 -8.10
CA ASP A 353 -7.80 -22.78 -8.52
C ASP A 353 -8.96 -22.58 -7.51
N MET A 354 -10.17 -22.40 -8.06
CA MET A 354 -11.37 -22.14 -7.26
C MET A 354 -11.79 -23.34 -6.42
N CYS A 355 -11.60 -24.58 -6.91
CA CYS A 355 -11.95 -25.80 -6.20
C CYS A 355 -10.98 -26.07 -5.04
N ASP A 356 -9.67 -25.97 -5.27
CA ASP A 356 -8.66 -26.11 -4.21
C ASP A 356 -8.77 -24.98 -3.16
N TYR A 357 -9.12 -23.74 -3.55
CA TYR A 357 -9.43 -22.67 -2.59
C TYR A 357 -10.79 -22.85 -1.86
N HIS A 358 -11.77 -23.53 -2.46
CA HIS A 358 -13.13 -23.63 -1.89
C HIS A 358 -13.12 -24.28 -0.50
N SER A 359 -12.33 -25.35 -0.32
CA SER A 359 -12.24 -26.09 0.95
C SER A 359 -11.66 -25.20 2.07
N LEU A 360 -10.58 -24.46 1.77
CA LEU A 360 -10.00 -23.48 2.69
C LEU A 360 -11.01 -22.37 3.02
N ARG A 361 -11.68 -21.81 2.02
CA ARG A 361 -12.65 -20.71 2.17
C ARG A 361 -13.81 -21.04 3.12
N VAL A 362 -14.25 -22.30 3.17
CA VAL A 362 -15.30 -22.74 4.12
C VAL A 362 -14.83 -22.64 5.57
N LEU A 363 -13.55 -22.88 5.84
CA LEU A 363 -12.94 -22.84 7.18
C LEU A 363 -12.38 -21.45 7.54
N LEU A 364 -12.14 -20.61 6.54
CA LEU A 364 -11.97 -19.17 6.68
C LEU A 364 -13.29 -18.42 6.98
N HIS A 365 -14.44 -19.10 7.16
CA HIS A 365 -15.69 -18.43 7.53
C HIS A 365 -15.55 -17.70 8.88
N GLY A 366 -16.01 -16.45 8.94
CA GLY A 366 -15.76 -15.57 10.08
C GLY A 366 -14.32 -15.00 10.17
N ALA A 367 -13.50 -15.18 9.13
CA ALA A 367 -12.23 -14.49 8.92
C ALA A 367 -12.24 -13.72 7.60
N SER A 368 -11.64 -12.53 7.53
CA SER A 368 -11.52 -11.78 6.28
C SER A 368 -10.36 -10.80 6.30
N GLY A 369 -9.94 -10.29 5.14
CA GLY A 369 -9.03 -9.13 5.05
C GLY A 369 -9.58 -7.86 5.73
N GLY A 370 -10.89 -7.80 6.01
CA GLY A 370 -11.51 -6.80 6.89
C GLY A 370 -11.02 -6.87 8.34
N GLN A 371 -10.33 -7.94 8.74
CA GLN A 371 -9.69 -8.12 10.05
C GLN A 371 -8.23 -7.62 10.09
N SER A 372 -7.61 -7.30 8.94
CA SER A 372 -6.28 -6.68 8.89
C SER A 372 -6.26 -5.36 9.65
N VAL A 373 -5.54 -5.31 10.77
CA VAL A 373 -5.39 -4.11 11.59
C VAL A 373 -4.75 -2.98 10.79
N ARG A 374 -3.61 -3.27 10.17
CA ARG A 374 -2.74 -2.26 9.57
C ARG A 374 -3.34 -1.64 8.31
N MET A 375 -3.95 -2.47 7.45
CA MET A 375 -4.72 -2.01 6.28
C MET A 375 -5.80 -0.97 6.66
N ARG A 376 -6.49 -1.17 7.79
CA ARG A 376 -7.53 -0.24 8.28
C ARG A 376 -6.96 1.01 8.92
N GLN A 377 -5.85 0.91 9.66
CA GLN A 377 -5.13 2.06 10.19
C GLN A 377 -4.61 2.94 9.04
N LEU A 378 -3.95 2.35 8.04
CA LEU A 378 -3.48 3.05 6.84
C LEU A 378 -4.63 3.71 6.08
N LYS A 379 -5.72 3.00 5.79
CA LYS A 379 -6.91 3.58 5.11
C LYS A 379 -7.46 4.80 5.85
N ARG A 380 -7.51 4.77 7.19
CA ARG A 380 -7.93 5.91 8.02
C ARG A 380 -6.89 7.03 7.97
N ARG A 381 -5.62 6.73 8.24
CA ARG A 381 -4.50 7.68 8.30
C ARG A 381 -4.32 8.44 6.99
N ILE A 382 -4.45 7.78 5.84
CA ILE A 382 -4.28 8.40 4.51
C ILE A 382 -5.34 9.50 4.26
N SER A 383 -6.57 9.29 4.73
CA SER A 383 -7.61 10.34 4.68
C SER A 383 -7.41 11.49 5.70
N HIS A 384 -6.37 11.42 6.52
CA HIS A 384 -6.03 12.41 7.56
C HIS A 384 -4.56 12.86 7.51
N LEU A 385 -3.89 12.73 6.35
CA LEU A 385 -2.54 13.29 6.12
C LEU A 385 -2.53 14.80 5.90
N LEU A 386 -3.70 15.38 5.59
CA LEU A 386 -3.99 16.78 5.83
C LEU A 386 -5.11 16.87 6.89
N PRO A 387 -4.99 17.78 7.87
CA PRO A 387 -4.11 18.95 7.86
C PRO A 387 -2.64 18.67 8.15
N LEU A 388 -1.78 19.52 7.59
CA LEU A 388 -0.38 19.59 7.99
C LEU A 388 -0.29 20.62 9.12
N ILE A 389 -0.20 20.15 10.37
CA ILE A 389 -0.06 20.98 11.58
C ILE A 389 1.25 20.61 12.27
N PRO A 390 2.32 21.41 12.13
CA PRO A 390 3.54 21.25 12.91
C PRO A 390 3.28 21.51 14.40
N ALA A 391 4.11 20.93 15.28
CA ALA A 391 3.95 21.07 16.73
C ALA A 391 4.01 22.54 17.18
N ALA A 392 4.79 23.38 16.48
CA ALA A 392 4.89 24.82 16.72
C ALA A 392 3.58 25.61 16.42
N LEU A 393 2.64 25.03 15.66
CA LEU A 393 1.35 25.65 15.31
C LEU A 393 0.16 25.08 16.11
N GLU A 394 0.27 23.89 16.70
CA GLU A 394 -0.83 23.11 17.31
C GLU A 394 -1.71 23.92 18.30
N VAL A 395 -1.10 24.83 19.07
CA VAL A 395 -1.80 25.65 20.08
C VAL A 395 -2.63 26.78 19.46
N SER A 396 -2.23 27.25 18.27
CA SER A 396 -2.70 28.49 17.62
C SER A 396 -3.71 28.26 16.49
N VAL A 397 -3.77 27.04 15.92
CA VAL A 397 -4.80 26.68 14.93
C VAL A 397 -6.21 26.89 15.51
N GLN A 398 -7.12 27.38 14.68
CA GLN A 398 -8.55 27.53 15.00
C GLN A 398 -9.37 26.37 14.41
N PRO A 399 -10.59 26.09 14.90
CA PRO A 399 -11.41 24.99 14.37
C PRO A 399 -11.89 25.20 12.93
N THR A 400 -11.91 26.45 12.45
CA THR A 400 -12.50 26.90 11.18
C THR A 400 -11.55 27.86 10.47
N TYR A 401 -11.41 27.74 9.15
CA TYR A 401 -10.63 28.70 8.36
C TYR A 401 -11.36 30.04 8.29
N ALA A 402 -10.99 30.97 9.17
CA ALA A 402 -11.30 32.36 8.96
C ALA A 402 -10.31 32.91 7.92
N ALA A 403 -10.83 33.41 6.80
CA ALA A 403 -10.09 34.42 6.06
C ALA A 403 -10.01 35.64 6.99
N VAL A 404 -8.79 35.99 7.41
CA VAL A 404 -8.51 37.28 8.02
C VAL A 404 -8.81 38.37 6.97
N ASP A 405 -9.20 39.58 7.38
CA ASP A 405 -9.46 40.72 6.47
C ASP A 405 -8.19 41.23 5.74
N GLY A 406 -7.13 40.42 5.67
CA GLY A 406 -5.89 40.66 4.95
C GLY A 406 -5.74 39.72 3.75
N PHE A 407 -4.98 40.18 2.76
CA PHE A 407 -4.67 39.43 1.54
C PHE A 407 -3.79 38.21 1.85
N PHE A 408 -4.26 37.00 1.54
CA PHE A 408 -3.46 35.77 1.60
C PHE A 408 -2.28 35.85 0.63
N ASN A 409 -1.07 35.62 1.14
CA ASN A 409 0.15 35.68 0.37
C ASN A 409 0.77 34.28 0.16
N PRO A 410 0.72 33.68 -1.04
CA PRO A 410 1.37 32.39 -1.30
C PRO A 410 2.91 32.45 -1.28
N ALA A 411 3.51 33.65 -1.18
CA ALA A 411 4.94 33.82 -0.91
C ALA A 411 5.26 33.87 0.60
N ASP A 412 4.28 33.97 1.49
CA ASP A 412 4.49 33.91 2.94
C ASP A 412 4.35 32.47 3.47
N TRP A 413 5.22 32.08 4.40
CA TRP A 413 5.26 30.73 4.94
C TRP A 413 4.18 30.49 6.01
N LEU A 414 3.89 31.48 6.84
CA LEU A 414 2.91 31.37 7.91
C LEU A 414 1.48 31.33 7.33
N ASP A 415 1.19 32.10 6.28
CA ASP A 415 -0.07 32.01 5.53
C ASP A 415 -0.27 30.61 4.92
N LEU A 416 0.76 30.03 4.31
CA LEU A 416 0.71 28.66 3.78
C LEU A 416 0.51 27.61 4.89
N MET A 417 1.20 27.75 6.02
CA MET A 417 1.00 26.87 7.17
C MET A 417 -0.44 26.96 7.71
N GLN A 418 -0.99 28.17 7.83
CA GLN A 418 -2.38 28.38 8.25
C GLN A 418 -3.37 27.79 7.23
N LEU A 419 -3.11 27.91 5.93
CA LEU A 419 -3.94 27.31 4.89
C LEU A 419 -3.96 25.76 5.00
N LEU A 420 -2.78 25.13 5.08
CA LEU A 420 -2.66 23.67 5.19
C LEU A 420 -3.25 23.12 6.50
N ALA A 421 -3.22 23.90 7.59
CA ALA A 421 -3.88 23.55 8.84
C ALA A 421 -5.40 23.39 8.72
N HIS A 422 -6.02 23.84 7.62
CA HIS A 422 -7.46 23.78 7.38
C HIS A 422 -7.89 22.88 6.22
N VAL A 423 -6.98 22.36 5.39
CA VAL A 423 -7.32 21.33 4.39
C VAL A 423 -7.75 20.03 5.09
N ARG A 424 -8.85 19.41 4.64
CA ARG A 424 -9.43 18.17 5.19
C ARG A 424 -9.88 17.24 4.06
N SER A 425 -9.99 15.94 4.35
CA SER A 425 -10.76 15.04 3.49
C SER A 425 -12.24 15.12 3.84
N SER A 426 -13.10 15.03 2.83
CA SER A 426 -14.55 15.16 2.96
C SER A 426 -15.29 14.19 2.02
N GLU A 427 -16.56 13.96 2.30
CA GLU A 427 -17.52 13.24 1.46
C GLU A 427 -18.42 14.23 0.66
N LYS A 428 -18.28 15.53 0.94
CA LYS A 428 -19.01 16.65 0.33
C LYS A 428 -18.06 17.78 -0.03
N ASP A 429 -18.39 18.51 -1.09
CA ASP A 429 -17.65 19.67 -1.55
C ASP A 429 -17.44 20.70 -0.42
N GLU A 430 -16.29 21.38 -0.45
CA GLU A 430 -15.95 22.44 0.49
C GLU A 430 -16.91 23.62 0.34
N ALA A 431 -17.38 24.14 1.47
CA ALA A 431 -18.32 25.27 1.56
C ALA A 431 -17.64 26.57 1.99
N ASN A 432 -16.35 26.52 2.36
CA ASN A 432 -15.54 27.70 2.62
C ASN A 432 -14.88 28.19 1.32
N ASP A 433 -15.56 29.07 0.59
CA ASP A 433 -15.08 29.62 -0.69
C ASP A 433 -13.69 30.26 -0.58
N ALA A 434 -13.37 30.91 0.55
CA ALA A 434 -12.07 31.53 0.77
C ALA A 434 -10.94 30.50 0.95
N LEU A 435 -11.21 29.34 1.58
CA LEU A 435 -10.26 28.23 1.64
C LEU A 435 -9.97 27.71 0.23
N VAL A 436 -11.00 27.54 -0.61
CA VAL A 436 -10.84 27.08 -2.00
C VAL A 436 -10.06 28.11 -2.84
N ALA A 437 -10.39 29.41 -2.73
CA ALA A 437 -9.71 30.49 -3.46
C ALA A 437 -8.23 30.66 -3.05
N HIS A 438 -7.89 30.44 -1.77
CA HIS A 438 -6.49 30.50 -1.32
C HIS A 438 -5.70 29.24 -1.72
N ILE A 439 -6.35 28.06 -1.80
CA ILE A 439 -5.75 26.86 -2.42
C ILE A 439 -5.55 27.06 -3.94
N GLN A 440 -6.46 27.76 -4.62
CA GLN A 440 -6.32 28.14 -6.03
C GLN A 440 -5.08 29.02 -6.25
N GLN A 441 -4.88 30.03 -5.39
CA GLN A 441 -3.70 30.90 -5.43
C GLN A 441 -2.40 30.15 -5.11
N LEU A 442 -2.40 29.22 -4.15
CA LEU A 442 -1.29 28.29 -3.90
C LEU A 442 -0.94 27.50 -5.17
N PHE A 443 -1.90 26.91 -5.87
CA PHE A 443 -1.64 26.15 -7.10
C PHE A 443 -1.22 27.03 -8.29
N ALA A 444 -1.58 28.32 -8.31
CA ALA A 444 -1.10 29.27 -9.30
C ALA A 444 0.36 29.72 -9.06
N HIS A 445 0.83 29.70 -7.81
CA HIS A 445 2.12 30.27 -7.41
C HIS A 445 3.28 29.25 -7.50
N GLN A 446 4.17 29.43 -8.48
CA GLN A 446 5.24 28.48 -8.79
C GLN A 446 6.57 28.73 -8.05
N ALA A 447 6.69 29.82 -7.29
CA ALA A 447 7.89 30.10 -6.50
C ALA A 447 7.85 29.47 -5.09
N SER A 448 9.00 29.42 -4.42
CA SER A 448 9.09 29.05 -2.99
C SER A 448 8.46 30.15 -2.13
N PRO A 449 7.79 29.83 -1.00
CA PRO A 449 7.52 28.50 -0.43
C PRO A 449 6.42 27.67 -1.13
N ALA A 450 5.48 28.27 -1.85
CA ALA A 450 4.29 27.61 -2.41
C ALA A 450 4.55 26.33 -3.22
N CYS A 451 5.60 26.30 -4.05
CA CYS A 451 5.91 25.13 -4.87
C CYS A 451 6.26 23.88 -4.05
N HIS A 452 6.95 24.02 -2.90
CA HIS A 452 7.27 22.91 -2.01
C HIS A 452 6.02 22.38 -1.30
N VAL A 453 5.14 23.28 -0.86
CA VAL A 453 3.83 22.94 -0.29
C VAL A 453 2.94 22.21 -1.30
N THR A 454 2.85 22.74 -2.52
CA THR A 454 2.15 22.07 -3.65
C THR A 454 2.72 20.68 -3.90
N GLY A 455 4.05 20.52 -3.80
CA GLY A 455 4.73 19.23 -3.89
C GLY A 455 4.30 18.18 -2.85
N VAL A 456 3.91 18.60 -1.63
CA VAL A 456 3.33 17.76 -0.58
C VAL A 456 1.86 17.45 -0.87
N VAL A 457 1.04 18.46 -1.18
CA VAL A 457 -0.40 18.29 -1.45
C VAL A 457 -0.63 17.34 -2.63
N GLN A 458 0.15 17.46 -3.70
CA GLN A 458 0.13 16.53 -4.83
C GLN A 458 0.51 15.09 -4.43
N ALA A 459 1.46 14.91 -3.50
CA ALA A 459 1.86 13.59 -3.03
C ALA A 459 0.74 12.91 -2.23
N VAL A 460 0.03 13.67 -1.38
CA VAL A 460 -1.16 13.20 -0.66
C VAL A 460 -2.27 12.78 -1.62
N GLN A 461 -2.56 13.58 -2.65
CA GLN A 461 -3.58 13.23 -3.65
C GLN A 461 -3.18 12.02 -4.53
N THR A 462 -1.89 11.83 -4.81
CA THR A 462 -1.39 10.62 -5.49
C THR A 462 -1.59 9.38 -4.63
N LEU A 463 -1.33 9.48 -3.33
CA LEU A 463 -1.51 8.41 -2.35
C LEU A 463 -2.98 8.03 -2.18
N GLU A 464 -3.87 9.02 -2.05
CA GLU A 464 -5.33 8.83 -2.01
C GLU A 464 -5.84 8.06 -3.26
N ASN A 465 -5.39 8.48 -4.46
CA ASN A 465 -5.76 7.83 -5.71
C ASN A 465 -5.25 6.38 -5.81
N ASN A 466 -4.04 6.09 -5.32
CA ASN A 466 -3.49 4.73 -5.39
C ASN A 466 -4.14 3.78 -4.35
N VAL A 467 -4.58 4.28 -3.19
CA VAL A 467 -5.50 3.53 -2.30
C VAL A 467 -6.82 3.20 -3.03
N ARG A 468 -7.38 4.14 -3.78
CA ARG A 468 -8.61 3.92 -4.57
C ARG A 468 -8.41 2.83 -5.64
N ARG A 469 -7.28 2.89 -6.36
CA ARG A 469 -6.89 1.86 -7.35
C ARG A 469 -6.67 0.49 -6.71
N PHE A 470 -6.09 0.41 -5.52
CA PHE A 470 -5.94 -0.84 -4.79
C PHE A 470 -7.28 -1.52 -4.52
N TYR A 471 -8.24 -0.80 -3.94
CA TYR A 471 -9.55 -1.41 -3.62
C TYR A 471 -10.39 -1.75 -4.85
N PHE A 472 -10.19 -1.04 -5.97
CA PHE A 472 -10.77 -1.43 -7.27
C PHE A 472 -10.14 -2.73 -7.81
N GLY A 473 -8.80 -2.82 -7.86
CA GLY A 473 -8.08 -4.00 -8.34
C GLY A 473 -8.36 -5.25 -7.47
N HIS A 474 -8.35 -5.08 -6.15
CA HIS A 474 -8.69 -6.12 -5.18
C HIS A 474 -10.13 -6.63 -5.36
N GLN A 475 -11.11 -5.76 -5.66
CA GLN A 475 -12.47 -6.22 -6.01
C GLN A 475 -12.46 -7.05 -7.29
N TYR A 476 -11.74 -6.61 -8.33
CA TYR A 476 -11.71 -7.31 -9.61
C TYR A 476 -11.06 -8.70 -9.50
N MET A 477 -9.92 -8.80 -8.81
CA MET A 477 -9.29 -10.08 -8.47
C MET A 477 -10.24 -10.99 -7.69
N ALA A 478 -10.90 -10.48 -6.65
CA ALA A 478 -11.84 -11.27 -5.86
C ALA A 478 -13.06 -11.75 -6.69
N ILE A 479 -13.49 -10.98 -7.70
CA ILE A 479 -14.53 -11.41 -8.66
C ILE A 479 -14.01 -12.51 -9.59
N MET A 480 -12.75 -12.47 -10.03
CA MET A 480 -12.15 -13.52 -10.86
C MET A 480 -12.03 -14.85 -10.09
N VAL A 481 -11.53 -14.83 -8.85
CA VAL A 481 -11.29 -16.04 -8.04
C VAL A 481 -12.59 -16.63 -7.48
N LEU A 482 -13.58 -15.79 -7.11
CA LEU A 482 -14.75 -16.23 -6.34
C LEU A 482 -16.09 -16.14 -7.10
N GLY A 483 -16.11 -15.51 -8.27
CA GLY A 483 -17.32 -15.20 -9.03
C GLY A 483 -18.09 -13.99 -8.47
N GLY A 484 -18.59 -13.14 -9.36
CA GLY A 484 -19.24 -11.87 -8.99
C GLY A 484 -20.58 -11.98 -8.24
N GLY A 485 -21.22 -13.15 -8.23
CA GLY A 485 -22.47 -13.40 -7.50
C GLY A 485 -22.29 -13.82 -6.04
N THR A 486 -21.06 -14.08 -5.59
CA THR A 486 -20.81 -14.89 -4.41
C THR A 486 -20.51 -14.04 -3.17
N ARG A 487 -21.01 -14.47 -1.99
CA ARG A 487 -20.75 -13.81 -0.71
C ARG A 487 -19.34 -14.13 -0.19
N GLY A 488 -18.71 -13.15 0.46
CA GLY A 488 -17.45 -13.34 1.18
C GLY A 488 -17.62 -14.19 2.45
N THR A 489 -16.51 -14.46 3.11
CA THR A 489 -16.41 -15.29 4.33
C THR A 489 -17.09 -14.71 5.58
N GLU A 490 -17.45 -13.42 5.56
CA GLU A 490 -18.21 -12.73 6.62
C GLU A 490 -19.59 -12.26 6.10
N ASP A 491 -20.19 -13.00 5.16
CA ASP A 491 -21.49 -12.74 4.51
C ASP A 491 -21.57 -11.45 3.66
N PHE A 492 -20.60 -10.54 3.79
CA PHE A 492 -20.44 -9.34 2.97
C PHE A 492 -20.28 -9.70 1.48
N THR A 493 -21.09 -9.07 0.62
CA THR A 493 -20.98 -9.22 -0.84
C THR A 493 -19.83 -8.38 -1.41
N MET A 494 -19.39 -8.67 -2.63
CA MET A 494 -18.39 -7.87 -3.37
C MET A 494 -18.73 -6.38 -3.45
N LYS A 495 -20.01 -6.01 -3.30
CA LYS A 495 -20.48 -4.62 -3.25
C LYS A 495 -19.94 -3.82 -2.05
N MET A 496 -19.41 -4.47 -1.00
CA MET A 496 -18.75 -3.77 0.10
C MET A 496 -17.31 -3.32 -0.24
N LEU A 497 -16.60 -4.07 -1.09
CA LEU A 497 -15.36 -3.61 -1.71
C LEU A 497 -15.65 -2.47 -2.70
N GLU A 498 -16.74 -2.59 -3.46
CA GLU A 498 -17.24 -1.56 -4.39
C GLU A 498 -17.45 -0.21 -3.71
N ARG A 499 -18.17 -0.18 -2.58
CA ARG A 499 -18.38 1.04 -1.78
C ARG A 499 -17.06 1.66 -1.30
N THR A 500 -16.03 0.86 -1.06
CA THR A 500 -14.74 1.36 -0.56
C THR A 500 -13.96 2.19 -1.58
N TRP A 501 -14.10 1.94 -2.89
CA TRP A 501 -13.48 2.78 -3.93
C TRP A 501 -14.46 3.72 -4.63
N LYS A 502 -15.77 3.49 -4.58
CA LYS A 502 -16.76 4.44 -5.14
C LYS A 502 -16.82 5.73 -4.33
N ASP A 503 -17.00 5.61 -3.02
CA ASP A 503 -17.29 6.74 -2.12
C ASP A 503 -16.17 6.95 -1.05
N PRO A 504 -14.89 7.11 -1.42
CA PRO A 504 -13.85 7.47 -0.47
C PRO A 504 -14.00 8.92 0.00
N LYS A 505 -13.45 9.24 1.19
CA LYS A 505 -13.19 10.63 1.58
C LYS A 505 -12.05 11.18 0.73
N ARG A 506 -12.22 12.37 0.18
CA ARG A 506 -11.27 13.00 -0.74
C ARG A 506 -10.94 14.43 -0.34
N TYR A 507 -9.78 14.94 -0.76
CA TYR A 507 -9.40 16.35 -0.52
C TYR A 507 -10.12 17.30 -1.51
N LEU A 508 -11.45 17.40 -1.38
CA LEU A 508 -12.36 18.05 -2.35
C LEU A 508 -12.09 19.55 -2.54
N SER A 509 -11.69 20.28 -1.49
CA SER A 509 -11.24 21.67 -1.62
C SER A 509 -10.06 21.82 -2.60
N CYS A 510 -9.17 20.83 -2.65
CA CYS A 510 -8.05 20.75 -3.59
C CYS A 510 -8.43 20.18 -4.97
N GLU A 511 -9.66 19.69 -5.16
CA GLU A 511 -10.25 19.42 -6.48
C GLU A 511 -10.94 20.68 -7.01
N GLN A 512 -11.84 21.29 -6.23
CA GLN A 512 -12.55 22.53 -6.55
C GLN A 512 -11.59 23.66 -6.93
N ALA A 513 -10.51 23.86 -6.16
CA ALA A 513 -9.50 24.87 -6.45
C ALA A 513 -8.76 24.63 -7.78
N LYS A 514 -8.61 23.38 -8.22
CA LYS A 514 -8.01 23.07 -9.52
C LYS A 514 -8.98 23.30 -10.67
N THR A 515 -10.27 23.02 -10.48
CA THR A 515 -11.32 23.37 -11.45
C THR A 515 -11.35 24.89 -11.64
N GLN A 516 -11.45 25.66 -10.55
CA GLN A 516 -11.44 27.13 -10.59
C GLN A 516 -10.14 27.68 -11.22
N LEU A 517 -8.98 27.09 -10.95
CA LEU A 517 -7.72 27.47 -11.62
C LEU A 517 -7.74 27.14 -13.11
N SER A 518 -8.26 25.96 -13.50
CA SER A 518 -8.39 25.56 -14.90
C SER A 518 -9.30 26.50 -15.69
N ASP A 519 -10.45 26.86 -15.11
CA ASP A 519 -11.42 27.75 -15.74
C ASP A 519 -10.87 29.17 -15.90
N ALA A 520 -10.18 29.69 -14.87
CA ALA A 520 -9.50 30.98 -14.93
C ALA A 520 -8.34 30.99 -15.94
N MET A 521 -7.55 29.91 -16.02
CA MET A 521 -6.48 29.77 -17.01
C MET A 521 -7.02 29.63 -18.43
N GLU A 522 -8.14 28.91 -18.64
CA GLU A 522 -8.77 28.85 -19.96
C GLU A 522 -9.32 30.23 -20.37
N ALA A 523 -9.97 30.95 -19.46
CA ALA A 523 -10.46 32.31 -19.72
C ALA A 523 -9.33 33.27 -20.14
N MET A 524 -8.22 33.30 -19.38
CA MET A 524 -7.05 34.12 -19.73
C MET A 524 -6.42 33.73 -21.08
N VAL A 525 -6.40 32.44 -21.42
CA VAL A 525 -5.87 31.96 -22.71
C VAL A 525 -6.79 32.37 -23.87
N ILE A 526 -8.11 32.31 -23.70
CA ILE A 526 -9.10 32.75 -24.70
C ILE A 526 -9.09 34.27 -24.89
N GLU A 527 -8.97 35.04 -23.81
CA GLU A 527 -8.89 36.51 -23.86
C GLU A 527 -7.66 36.99 -24.67
N ASN A 528 -6.51 36.33 -24.46
CA ASN A 528 -5.28 36.62 -25.21
C ASN A 528 -5.32 36.09 -26.66
N ASP A 529 -6.04 34.98 -26.92
CA ASP A 529 -6.17 34.37 -28.24
C ASP A 529 -7.46 33.54 -28.35
N ASN A 530 -8.53 34.14 -28.88
CA ASN A 530 -9.86 33.51 -28.99
C ASN A 530 -9.86 32.16 -29.74
N ASP A 531 -8.92 31.94 -30.66
CA ASP A 531 -8.79 30.69 -31.43
C ASP A 531 -7.87 29.66 -30.73
N ALA A 532 -7.29 29.94 -29.55
CA ALA A 532 -6.25 29.12 -28.92
C ALA A 532 -6.66 27.66 -28.69
N LYS A 533 -7.94 27.42 -28.38
CA LYS A 533 -8.46 26.10 -27.99
C LYS A 533 -8.29 25.09 -29.12
N GLY A 534 -7.31 24.19 -28.95
CA GLY A 534 -6.96 23.17 -29.94
C GLY A 534 -5.98 23.59 -31.04
N LYS A 535 -5.42 24.82 -31.04
CA LYS A 535 -4.44 25.27 -32.05
C LYS A 535 -3.26 24.32 -32.23
N LEU A 536 -2.75 23.72 -31.15
CA LEU A 536 -1.66 22.73 -31.22
C LEU A 536 -2.08 21.49 -32.04
N VAL A 537 -3.27 20.93 -31.77
CA VAL A 537 -3.81 19.78 -32.53
C VAL A 537 -4.03 20.17 -33.99
N GLN A 538 -4.61 21.34 -34.26
CA GLN A 538 -4.78 21.83 -35.63
C GLN A 538 -3.44 21.99 -36.36
N LYS A 539 -2.40 22.52 -35.69
CA LYS A 539 -1.04 22.69 -36.23
C LYS A 539 -0.39 21.33 -36.54
N LEU A 540 -0.52 20.35 -35.63
CA LEU A 540 -0.02 18.99 -35.82
C LEU A 540 -0.76 18.25 -36.95
N VAL A 541 -2.09 18.41 -37.06
CA VAL A 541 -2.90 17.85 -38.17
C VAL A 541 -2.54 18.50 -39.51
N LYS A 542 -2.39 19.83 -39.56
CA LYS A 542 -1.93 20.55 -40.76
C LYS A 542 -0.53 20.08 -41.19
N ALA A 543 0.40 19.94 -40.25
CA ALA A 543 1.75 19.41 -40.52
C ALA A 543 1.72 17.94 -40.97
N SER A 544 0.85 17.11 -40.41
CA SER A 544 0.69 15.71 -40.83
C SER A 544 0.13 15.59 -42.24
N LYS A 545 -0.91 16.37 -42.57
CA LYS A 545 -1.44 16.47 -43.94
C LYS A 545 -0.39 16.96 -44.93
N ALA A 546 0.44 17.95 -44.57
CA ALA A 546 1.54 18.44 -45.40
C ALA A 546 2.62 17.36 -45.65
N ARG A 547 3.03 16.61 -44.62
CA ARG A 547 3.95 15.47 -44.79
C ARG A 547 3.36 14.40 -45.71
N HIS A 548 2.09 14.02 -45.50
CA HIS A 548 1.43 13.00 -46.33
C HIS A 548 1.28 13.45 -47.79
N ALA A 549 0.95 14.73 -48.04
CA ALA A 549 0.95 15.31 -49.38
C ALA A 549 2.35 15.29 -50.03
N SER A 550 3.40 15.64 -49.29
CA SER A 550 4.79 15.56 -49.78
C SER A 550 5.20 14.12 -50.13
N HIS A 551 4.85 13.13 -49.30
CA HIS A 551 5.10 11.72 -49.59
C HIS A 551 4.33 11.24 -50.83
N LYS A 552 3.04 11.62 -50.97
CA LYS A 552 2.24 11.30 -52.16
C LYS A 552 2.80 11.94 -53.43
N ALA A 553 3.28 13.19 -53.36
CA ALA A 553 3.93 13.86 -54.48
C ALA A 553 5.25 13.18 -54.88
N LYS A 554 6.08 12.77 -53.91
CA LYS A 554 7.31 12.00 -54.18
C LYS A 554 7.02 10.63 -54.80
N ALA A 555 5.97 9.94 -54.35
CA ALA A 555 5.55 8.67 -54.95
C ALA A 555 5.04 8.83 -56.39
N ALA A 556 4.25 9.87 -56.66
CA ALA A 556 3.76 10.17 -58.01
C ALA A 556 4.84 10.71 -58.97
N GLY A 557 5.92 11.30 -58.43
CA GLY A 557 7.07 11.79 -59.18
C GLY A 557 8.14 10.74 -59.49
N CYS A 558 7.94 9.47 -59.11
CA CYS A 558 8.87 8.38 -59.41
C CYS A 558 8.47 7.71 -60.74
N PRO A 559 9.21 7.88 -61.85
CA PRO A 559 8.86 7.26 -63.12
C PRO A 559 8.97 5.73 -62.99
N HIS A 560 7.99 5.00 -63.54
CA HIS A 560 8.05 3.54 -63.60
C HIS A 560 9.28 3.10 -64.41
N ALA A 561 10.20 2.39 -63.77
CA ALA A 561 11.17 1.56 -64.47
C ALA A 561 10.40 0.54 -65.31
N THR A 562 10.58 0.57 -66.63
CA THR A 562 9.92 -0.34 -67.56
C THR A 562 10.32 -1.78 -67.30
N ALA A 563 9.37 -2.61 -66.87
CA ALA A 563 9.58 -4.04 -66.70
C ALA A 563 9.87 -4.69 -68.07
N ALA A 564 11.09 -5.18 -68.26
CA ALA A 564 11.48 -5.90 -69.46
C ALA A 564 10.76 -7.26 -69.50
N VAL A 565 9.82 -7.43 -70.43
CA VAL A 565 9.12 -8.68 -70.64
C VAL A 565 10.05 -9.67 -71.35
N LEU A 566 10.53 -10.68 -70.62
CA LEU A 566 11.19 -11.84 -71.20
C LEU A 566 10.13 -12.85 -71.67
N SER A 567 9.82 -12.81 -72.98
CA SER A 567 9.00 -13.82 -73.64
C SER A 567 9.79 -15.13 -73.79
N PRO A 568 9.23 -16.31 -73.43
CA PRO A 568 9.91 -17.58 -73.64
C PRO A 568 9.84 -18.02 -75.10
N THR A 569 10.99 -18.29 -75.71
CA THR A 569 11.09 -19.00 -77.00
C THR A 569 11.27 -20.49 -76.77
N SER A 570 10.49 -21.30 -77.49
CA SER A 570 10.47 -22.77 -77.35
C SER A 570 11.58 -23.47 -78.14
N ALA A 571 12.33 -24.34 -77.47
CA ALA A 571 12.96 -25.55 -78.02
C ALA A 571 13.25 -26.52 -76.85
#